data_AF-A8Q4K7-F1
#
_entry.id   AF-A8Q4K7-F1
#
_cell.length_a   1.000
_cell.length_b   1.000
_cell.length_c   1.000
_cell.angle_alpha   90.00
_cell.angle_beta   90.00
_cell.angle_gamma   90.00
#
_symmetry.space_group_name_H-M   'P 1'
#
loop_
_entity.id
_entity.type
_entity.pdbx_description
1 polymer ?
#
loop_
_entity_poly.entity_id
_entity_poly.type
_entity_poly.pdbx_seq_one_letter_code
_entity_poly.pdbx_strand_id
1 'polypeptide(L)'
;MQHPGGDEVLLTEAGNDATEPFEDVGHSEDAREQLKTFYIGKLADPENLPKRAGKASDLMAQNSGSSAYLLVVAAVVAVVAYFVLVRNK
;
A
#
# COMPACT_ATOMS: atom_id res chain seq x y z
N MET A 1 9.46 28.25 -14.71
CA MET A 1 10.90 28.01 -14.42
C MET A 1 11.15 26.57 -14.80
N GLN A 2 12.00 26.33 -15.80
CA GLN A 2 12.51 24.98 -16.10
C GLN A 2 13.66 24.70 -15.13
N HIS A 3 13.71 23.50 -14.56
CA HIS A 3 14.86 23.08 -13.76
C HIS A 3 16.07 22.89 -14.69
N PRO A 4 17.22 23.57 -14.48
CA PRO A 4 18.36 23.48 -15.38
C PRO A 4 18.93 22.06 -15.54
N GLY A 5 18.73 21.19 -14.54
CA GLY A 5 19.14 19.78 -14.57
C GLY A 5 18.14 18.82 -15.24
N GLY A 6 17.06 19.33 -15.85
CA GLY A 6 15.99 18.52 -16.42
C GLY A 6 14.85 18.23 -15.42
N ASP A 7 13.68 17.89 -15.95
CA ASP A 7 12.47 17.64 -15.13
C ASP A 7 12.46 16.21 -14.56
N GLU A 8 13.29 15.32 -15.09
CA GLU A 8 13.37 13.90 -14.74
C GLU A 8 13.78 13.71 -13.27
N VAL A 9 14.71 14.52 -12.78
CA VAL A 9 15.16 14.46 -11.38
C VAL A 9 14.09 14.96 -10.41
N LEU A 10 13.30 15.97 -10.81
CA LEU A 10 12.17 16.43 -10.01
C LEU A 10 11.06 15.37 -9.94
N LEU A 11 10.81 14.66 -11.05
CA LEU A 11 9.84 13.57 -11.10
C LEU A 11 10.27 12.37 -10.28
N THR A 12 11.57 12.08 -10.25
CA THR A 12 12.14 10.96 -9.48
C THR A 12 11.98 11.19 -7.97
N GLU A 13 12.19 12.42 -7.51
CA GLU A 13 12.06 12.80 -6.09
C GLU A 13 10.66 13.29 -5.71
N ALA A 14 9.68 13.25 -6.63
CA ALA A 14 8.34 13.75 -6.38
C ALA A 14 7.66 12.99 -5.23
N GLY A 15 7.30 13.71 -4.16
CA GLY A 15 6.66 13.15 -2.97
C GLY A 15 7.63 12.58 -1.92
N ASN A 16 8.94 12.63 -2.17
CA ASN A 16 9.99 12.25 -1.23
C ASN A 16 10.66 13.49 -0.61
N ASP A 17 11.49 13.27 0.41
CA ASP A 17 12.37 14.30 0.95
C ASP A 17 13.63 14.41 0.09
N ALA A 18 13.67 15.40 -0.79
CA ALA A 18 14.78 15.65 -1.71
C ALA A 18 15.92 16.48 -1.08
N THR A 19 15.98 16.61 0.26
CA THR A 19 17.00 17.43 0.93
C THR A 19 18.43 16.95 0.64
N GLU A 20 18.70 15.66 0.81
CA GLU A 20 20.04 15.10 0.55
C GLU A 20 20.45 15.20 -0.94
N PRO A 21 19.63 14.79 -1.93
CA PRO A 21 19.93 15.00 -3.34
C PRO A 21 20.18 16.46 -3.71
N PHE A 22 19.45 17.40 -3.11
CA PHE A 22 19.62 18.83 -3.36
C PHE A 22 20.96 19.35 -2.83
N GLU A 23 21.37 18.93 -1.63
CA GLU A 23 22.63 19.36 -0.99
C GLU A 23 23.85 18.69 -1.64
N ASP A 24 23.76 17.41 -2.02
CA ASP A 24 24.85 16.65 -2.65
C ASP A 24 25.30 17.22 -4.00
N VAL A 25 24.37 17.82 -4.75
CA VAL A 25 24.68 18.50 -6.01
C VAL A 25 25.39 19.84 -5.77
N GLY A 26 25.20 20.45 -4.60
CA GLY A 26 25.81 21.75 -4.25
C GLY A 26 25.18 22.92 -5.00
N HIS A 27 23.85 23.04 -4.97
CA HIS A 27 23.13 24.14 -5.62
C HIS A 27 23.55 25.54 -5.09
N SER A 28 23.58 26.52 -5.99
CA SER A 28 23.97 27.91 -5.70
C SER A 28 22.95 28.65 -4.82
N GLU A 29 23.36 29.81 -4.28
CA GLU A 29 22.46 30.67 -3.50
C GLU A 29 21.24 31.13 -4.31
N ASP A 30 21.42 31.43 -5.60
CA ASP A 30 20.32 31.77 -6.51
C ASP A 30 19.29 30.64 -6.60
N ALA A 31 19.75 29.37 -6.69
CA ALA A 31 18.84 28.22 -6.72
C ALA A 31 18.06 28.08 -5.40
N ARG A 32 18.70 28.37 -4.26
CA ARG A 32 18.03 28.41 -2.95
C ARG A 32 17.03 29.56 -2.85
N GLU A 33 17.31 30.69 -3.48
CA GLU A 33 16.36 31.81 -3.54
C GLU A 33 15.15 31.46 -4.41
N GLN A 34 15.36 30.80 -5.55
CA GLN A 34 14.28 30.30 -6.40
C GLN A 34 13.40 29.29 -5.66
N LEU A 35 13.99 28.38 -4.87
CA LEU A 35 13.26 27.39 -4.07
C LEU A 35 12.24 28.05 -3.12
N LYS A 36 12.54 29.23 -2.56
CA LYS A 36 11.61 29.97 -1.68
C LYS A 36 10.33 30.38 -2.41
N THR A 37 10.39 30.61 -3.72
CA THR A 37 9.22 30.99 -4.53
C THR A 37 8.23 29.84 -4.67
N PHE A 38 8.68 28.58 -4.55
CA PHE A 38 7.84 27.38 -4.62
C PHE A 38 7.45 26.83 -3.24
N TYR A 39 7.78 27.54 -2.17
CA TYR A 39 7.45 27.10 -0.81
C TYR A 39 5.94 27.24 -0.54
N ILE A 40 5.26 26.11 -0.37
CA ILE A 40 3.81 26.05 -0.10
C ILE A 40 3.45 25.70 1.35
N GLY A 41 4.42 25.29 2.17
CA GLY A 41 4.20 24.90 3.56
C GLY A 41 5.24 23.91 4.08
N LYS A 42 5.03 23.42 5.31
CA LYS A 42 5.89 22.43 5.97
C LYS A 42 5.07 21.20 6.34
N LEU A 43 5.66 20.01 6.20
CA LEU A 43 5.08 18.77 6.70
C LEU A 43 4.86 18.85 8.21
N ALA A 44 3.70 18.41 8.67
CA ALA A 44 3.39 18.34 10.08
C ALA A 44 4.29 17.30 10.76
N ASP A 45 4.73 17.63 11.98
CA ASP A 45 5.47 16.68 12.80
C ASP A 45 4.61 15.44 13.06
N PRO A 46 5.11 14.22 12.80
CA PRO A 46 4.37 12.99 13.03
C PRO A 46 3.85 12.87 14.47
N GLU A 47 4.54 13.45 15.45
CA GLU A 47 4.10 13.45 16.86
C GLU A 47 2.89 14.35 17.11
N ASN A 48 2.72 15.38 16.29
CA ASN A 48 1.61 16.34 16.36
C ASN A 48 0.44 15.97 15.44
N LEU A 49 0.52 14.84 14.72
CA LEU A 49 -0.60 14.33 13.95
C LEU A 49 -1.66 13.76 14.90
N PRO A 50 -2.95 14.13 14.74
CA PRO A 50 -4.02 13.46 15.44
C PRO A 50 -3.97 11.97 15.06
N LYS A 51 -3.77 11.10 16.05
CA LYS A 51 -3.74 9.64 15.85
C LYS A 51 -5.02 9.24 15.13
N ARG A 52 -4.93 8.97 13.83
CA ARG A 52 -6.05 8.43 13.07
C ARG A 52 -6.37 7.08 13.68
N ALA A 53 -7.49 6.99 14.40
CA ALA A 53 -8.10 5.73 14.79
C ALA A 53 -8.63 5.03 13.52
N GLY A 54 -7.72 4.56 12.68
CA GLY A 54 -8.03 3.86 11.45
C GLY A 54 -8.30 2.39 11.73
N LYS A 55 -9.57 1.99 11.61
CA LYS A 55 -10.10 0.62 11.53
C LYS A 55 -9.53 -0.19 10.34
N ALA A 56 -8.23 -0.14 10.10
CA ALA A 56 -7.59 -0.85 8.99
C ALA A 56 -7.25 -2.31 9.35
N SER A 57 -7.16 -2.65 10.65
CA SER A 57 -6.88 -4.00 11.12
C SER A 57 -8.07 -4.97 11.06
N ASP A 58 -9.31 -4.45 10.95
CA ASP A 58 -10.52 -5.30 10.98
C ASP A 58 -10.82 -5.97 9.63
N LEU A 59 -10.17 -5.56 8.54
CA LEU A 59 -10.46 -6.07 7.19
C LEU A 59 -9.72 -7.38 6.85
N MET A 60 -8.74 -7.82 7.65
CA MET A 60 -7.97 -9.04 7.36
C MET A 60 -8.48 -10.31 8.07
N ALA A 61 -9.51 -10.23 8.92
CA ALA A 61 -9.96 -11.37 9.73
C ALA A 61 -11.13 -12.19 9.12
N GLN A 62 -11.64 -11.85 7.93
CA GLN A 62 -12.85 -12.46 7.35
C GLN A 62 -12.56 -13.31 6.10
N ASN A 63 -11.67 -14.30 6.18
CA ASN A 63 -11.69 -15.40 5.20
C ASN A 63 -11.26 -16.73 5.82
N SER A 64 -11.99 -17.18 6.84
CA SER A 64 -11.89 -18.55 7.35
C SER A 64 -13.06 -19.35 6.81
N GLY A 65 -12.87 -19.97 5.63
CA GLY A 65 -13.87 -20.88 5.07
C GLY A 65 -14.21 -22.00 6.06
N SER A 66 -15.49 -22.14 6.42
CA SER A 66 -15.94 -23.14 7.39
C SER A 66 -15.64 -24.56 6.90
N SER A 67 -14.79 -25.28 7.64
CA SER A 67 -14.45 -26.70 7.45
C SER A 67 -15.69 -27.62 7.42
N ALA A 68 -16.83 -27.17 7.93
CA ALA A 68 -18.11 -27.85 7.86
C ALA A 68 -18.58 -28.12 6.42
N TYR A 69 -18.31 -27.21 5.47
CA TYR A 69 -18.73 -27.41 4.08
C TYR A 69 -18.04 -28.61 3.43
N LEU A 70 -16.73 -28.79 3.70
CA LEU A 70 -15.97 -29.94 3.19
C LEU A 70 -16.49 -31.26 3.75
N LEU A 71 -16.90 -31.29 5.02
CA LEU A 71 -17.48 -32.49 5.65
C LEU A 71 -18.84 -32.84 5.04
N VAL A 72 -19.69 -31.85 4.76
CA VAL A 72 -20.99 -32.07 4.11
C VAL A 72 -20.80 -32.61 2.70
N VAL A 73 -19.91 -32.03 1.90
CA VAL A 73 -19.62 -32.52 0.54
C VAL A 73 -19.05 -33.94 0.58
N ALA A 74 -18.10 -34.23 1.48
CA ALA A 74 -17.53 -35.56 1.61
C ALA A 74 -18.58 -36.61 2.02
N ALA A 75 -19.48 -36.27 2.94
CA ALA A 75 -20.57 -37.16 3.36
C ALA A 75 -21.54 -37.47 2.21
N VAL A 76 -21.93 -36.46 1.42
CA VAL A 76 -22.82 -36.65 0.26
C VAL A 76 -22.17 -37.56 -0.79
N VAL A 77 -20.89 -37.34 -1.11
CA VAL A 77 -20.15 -38.17 -2.06
C VAL A 77 -20.08 -39.62 -1.58
N ALA A 78 -19.78 -39.85 -0.30
CA ALA A 78 -19.72 -41.18 0.28
C ALA A 78 -21.07 -41.91 0.22
N VAL A 79 -22.18 -41.22 0.51
CA VAL A 79 -23.53 -41.78 0.44
C VAL A 79 -23.90 -42.14 -1.01
N VAL A 80 -23.61 -41.26 -1.98
CA VAL A 80 -23.88 -41.54 -3.39
C VAL A 80 -23.04 -42.72 -3.88
N ALA A 81 -21.75 -42.76 -3.55
CA ALA A 81 -20.87 -43.87 -3.91
C ALA A 81 -21.37 -45.19 -3.30
N TYR A 82 -21.79 -45.19 -2.03
CA TYR A 82 -22.39 -46.36 -1.38
C TYR A 82 -23.64 -46.83 -2.14
N PHE A 83 -24.58 -45.93 -2.44
CA PHE A 83 -25.80 -46.29 -3.16
C PHE A 83 -25.52 -46.81 -4.57
N VAL A 84 -24.58 -46.23 -5.29
CA VAL A 84 -24.17 -46.72 -6.62
C VAL A 84 -23.55 -48.11 -6.52
N LEU A 85 -22.59 -48.32 -5.61
CA LEU A 85 -21.89 -49.60 -5.47
C LEU A 85 -22.80 -50.73 -4.94
N VAL A 86 -23.77 -50.41 -4.09
CA VAL A 86 -24.72 -51.40 -3.53
C VAL A 86 -25.85 -51.72 -4.51
N ARG A 87 -26.29 -50.78 -5.35
CA ARG A 87 -27.33 -51.04 -6.36
C ARG A 87 -26.82 -51.73 -7.63
N ASN A 88 -25.52 -51.69 -7.90
CA ASN A 88 -24.89 -52.34 -9.06
C ASN A 88 -24.36 -53.75 -8.78
N LYS A 89 -24.82 -54.39 -7.70
CA LYS A 89 -24.48 -55.75 -7.29
C LYS A 89 -25.74 -56.59 -7.15
#